data_AF-A0A1A3T1F2-F1
#
_entry.id   AF-A0A1A3T1F2-F1
#
_cell.length_a   1.000
_cell.length_b   1.000
_cell.length_c   1.000
_cell.angle_alpha   90.00
_cell.angle_beta   90.00
_cell.angle_gamma   90.00
#
_symmetry.space_group_name_H-M   'P 1'
#
loop_
_entity.id
_entity.type
_entity.pdbx_description
1 polymer ?
#
loop_
_entity_poly.entity_id
_entity_poly.type
_entity_poly.pdbx_seq_one_letter_code
_entity_poly.pdbx_strand_id
1 'polypeptide(L)'
;MSSHLEVSKPSGRELVPLIGPRVTLGKASSNDVSLDHDQTVSRLHAVFENLGFAWSIRDLGSRNGTYLNGEKISAERVLRSGDEVRVGKTRLLFWEVREDGPREEETVSAQPSELPPRLTRREVDVLVVLCRPLVSDDPFPEPASVRRMAGELYVTEAAVKQHLQNLYDKFAIPTEGDRRVRLANEALRRGAVTIAQLREGAD
;
A
#
# COMPACT_ATOMS: atom_id res chain seq x y z
N MET A 1 -1.94 20.80 -8.87
CA MET A 1 -1.83 19.47 -8.23
C MET A 1 -0.38 19.28 -7.88
N SER A 2 -0.09 19.12 -6.60
CA SER A 2 1.26 18.94 -6.09
C SER A 2 1.44 17.49 -5.65
N SER A 3 2.31 16.76 -6.34
CA SER A 3 2.55 15.34 -6.09
C SER A 3 3.85 15.16 -5.30
N HIS A 4 3.86 14.27 -4.33
CA HIS A 4 5.00 14.02 -3.45
C HIS A 4 5.24 12.52 -3.28
N LEU A 5 6.50 12.17 -3.03
CA LEU A 5 6.91 10.85 -2.57
C LEU A 5 7.38 10.95 -1.13
N GLU A 6 6.76 10.17 -0.24
CA GLU A 6 7.29 9.95 1.10
C GLU A 6 8.26 8.76 1.06
N VAL A 7 9.55 9.04 1.23
CA VAL A 7 10.64 8.07 1.15
C VAL A 7 11.02 7.64 2.56
N SER A 8 10.97 6.33 2.83
CA SER A 8 11.46 5.77 4.10
C SER A 8 12.98 5.58 4.04
N LYS A 9 13.72 6.39 4.79
CA LYS A 9 15.19 6.29 4.95
C LYS A 9 15.55 5.83 6.37
N PRO A 10 16.78 5.34 6.61
CA PRO A 10 17.23 5.00 7.97
C PRO A 10 17.19 6.18 8.95
N SER A 11 17.34 7.41 8.44
CA SER A 11 17.26 8.65 9.22
C SER A 11 15.83 9.12 9.53
N GLY A 12 14.81 8.46 8.97
CA GLY A 12 13.41 8.86 9.09
C GLY A 12 12.70 8.92 7.73
N ARG A 13 11.55 9.60 7.71
CA ARG A 13 10.76 9.80 6.48
C ARG A 13 11.11 11.14 5.85
N GLU A 14 11.30 11.14 4.55
CA GLU A 14 11.60 12.35 3.76
C GLU A 14 10.53 12.55 2.70
N LEU A 15 9.95 13.75 2.63
CA LEU A 15 9.00 14.11 1.58
C LEU A 15 9.75 14.75 0.42
N VAL A 16 9.64 14.16 -0.76
CA VAL A 16 10.28 14.64 -2.00
C VAL A 16 9.19 15.07 -2.99
N PRO A 17 9.16 16.33 -3.43
CA PRO A 17 8.19 16.77 -4.44
C PRO A 17 8.53 16.20 -5.81
N LEU A 18 7.50 15.78 -6.55
CA LEU A 18 7.61 15.36 -7.94
C LEU A 18 7.43 16.59 -8.85
N ILE A 19 8.53 17.08 -9.42
CA ILE A 19 8.55 18.31 -10.20
C ILE A 19 9.03 18.01 -11.63
N GLY A 20 8.35 18.59 -12.62
CA GLY A 20 8.74 18.49 -14.03
C GLY A 20 8.12 17.30 -14.77
N PRO A 21 8.62 16.99 -15.98
CA PRO A 21 8.05 15.96 -16.83
C PRO A 21 8.43 14.53 -16.41
N ARG A 22 9.58 14.36 -15.74
CA ARG A 22 10.12 13.06 -15.32
C ARG A 22 10.93 13.22 -14.04
N VAL A 23 10.85 12.24 -13.15
CA VAL A 23 11.65 12.16 -11.92
C VAL A 23 12.28 10.77 -11.84
N THR A 24 13.60 10.72 -11.69
CA THR A 24 14.40 9.49 -11.66
C THR A 24 14.60 8.99 -10.23
N LEU A 25 14.57 7.67 -10.06
CA LEU A 25 14.75 6.99 -8.78
C LEU A 25 15.87 5.94 -8.90
N GLY A 26 16.81 5.97 -7.97
CA GLY A 26 17.85 4.95 -7.90
C GLY A 26 18.96 5.24 -6.91
N LYS A 27 19.93 4.33 -6.83
CA LYS A 27 21.05 4.41 -5.88
C LYS A 27 22.10 5.48 -6.23
N ALA A 28 22.19 5.87 -7.49
CA ALA A 28 23.15 6.92 -7.88
C ALA A 28 22.71 8.27 -7.28
N SER A 29 23.67 9.08 -6.85
CA SER A 29 23.44 10.45 -6.36
C SER A 29 22.99 11.42 -7.46
N SER A 30 23.11 11.01 -8.72
CA SER A 30 22.65 11.79 -9.88
C SER A 30 21.15 11.65 -10.18
N ASN A 31 20.43 10.78 -9.47
CA ASN A 31 18.98 10.69 -9.60
C ASN A 31 18.30 11.77 -8.75
N ASP A 32 17.11 12.19 -9.18
CA ASP A 32 16.29 13.16 -8.45
C ASP A 32 15.91 12.63 -7.06
N VAL A 33 15.59 11.34 -6.97
CA VAL A 33 15.39 10.62 -5.71
C VAL A 33 16.52 9.62 -5.53
N SER A 34 17.49 9.97 -4.69
CA SER A 34 18.64 9.11 -4.40
C SER A 34 18.40 8.20 -3.20
N LEU A 35 18.57 6.90 -3.43
CA LEU A 35 18.48 5.83 -2.43
C LEU A 35 19.86 5.19 -2.19
N ASP A 36 20.85 6.02 -1.90
CA ASP A 36 22.25 5.64 -1.67
C ASP A 36 22.48 4.59 -0.58
N HIS A 37 21.61 4.61 0.44
CA HIS A 37 21.62 3.69 1.58
C HIS A 37 21.21 2.25 1.20
N ASP A 38 20.44 2.04 0.13
CA ASP A 38 19.96 0.70 -0.24
C ASP A 38 20.77 0.07 -1.39
N GLN A 39 21.65 -0.88 -1.03
CA GLN A 39 22.48 -1.61 -1.98
C GLN A 39 21.71 -2.57 -2.91
N THR A 40 20.43 -2.81 -2.63
CA THR A 40 19.56 -3.64 -3.46
C THR A 40 18.88 -2.83 -4.57
N VAL A 41 19.00 -1.51 -4.56
CA VAL A 41 18.48 -0.61 -5.60
C VAL A 41 19.54 -0.45 -6.72
N SER A 42 19.13 -0.62 -7.98
CA SER A 42 19.95 -0.31 -9.15
C SER A 42 20.39 1.16 -9.19
N ARG A 43 21.51 1.46 -9.87
CA ARG A 43 22.00 2.86 -10.01
C ARG A 43 20.94 3.78 -10.59
N LEU A 44 20.26 3.34 -11.64
CA LEU A 44 19.04 3.90 -12.19
C LEU A 44 18.01 2.78 -12.16
N HIS A 45 16.93 2.94 -11.38
CA HIS A 45 16.02 1.83 -11.04
C HIS A 45 14.67 1.99 -11.70
N ALA A 46 14.03 3.13 -11.48
CA ALA A 46 12.72 3.44 -12.01
C ALA A 46 12.63 4.92 -12.37
N VAL A 47 11.62 5.26 -13.15
CA VAL A 47 11.29 6.64 -13.48
C VAL A 47 9.80 6.87 -13.23
N PHE A 48 9.51 8.01 -12.63
CA PHE A 48 8.17 8.57 -12.57
C PHE A 48 8.00 9.51 -13.76
N GLU A 49 6.94 9.33 -14.55
CA GLU A 49 6.66 10.18 -15.71
C GLU A 49 5.34 10.92 -15.50
N ASN A 50 5.33 12.23 -15.78
CA ASN A 50 4.14 13.04 -15.72
C ASN A 50 3.42 12.98 -17.06
N LEU A 51 2.24 12.34 -17.08
CA LEU A 51 1.41 12.21 -18.27
C LEU A 51 0.48 13.42 -18.48
N GLY A 52 0.61 14.47 -17.66
CA GLY A 52 -0.20 15.69 -17.66
C GLY A 52 -1.48 15.58 -16.84
N PHE A 53 -2.13 14.43 -16.83
CA PHE A 53 -3.34 14.15 -16.04
C PHE A 53 -3.09 13.23 -14.83
N ALA A 54 -1.95 12.55 -14.79
CA ALA A 54 -1.54 11.64 -13.73
C ALA A 54 -0.03 11.39 -13.80
N TRP A 55 0.53 10.86 -12.71
CA TRP A 55 1.87 10.31 -12.70
C TRP A 55 1.83 8.80 -13.01
N SER A 56 2.83 8.32 -13.74
CA SER A 56 3.08 6.90 -13.94
C SER A 56 4.45 6.51 -13.40
N ILE A 57 4.66 5.21 -13.19
CA ILE A 57 5.96 4.62 -12.87
C ILE A 57 6.33 3.55 -13.88
N ARG A 58 7.61 3.53 -14.27
CA ARG A 58 8.20 2.50 -15.13
C ARG A 58 9.52 2.01 -14.53
N ASP A 59 9.70 0.69 -14.49
CA ASP A 59 10.99 0.06 -14.17
C ASP A 59 11.97 0.20 -15.36
N LEU A 60 13.23 0.50 -15.07
CA LEU A 60 14.28 0.73 -16.09
C LEU A 60 15.23 -0.48 -16.22
N GLY A 61 14.71 -1.70 -16.08
CA GLY A 61 15.50 -2.92 -16.14
C GLY A 61 16.28 -3.13 -14.84
N SER A 62 15.66 -2.83 -13.71
CA SER A 62 16.31 -2.96 -12.42
C SER A 62 16.59 -4.44 -12.08
N ARG A 63 17.64 -4.69 -11.27
CA ARG A 63 18.06 -6.06 -10.95
C ARG A 63 17.00 -6.81 -10.13
N ASN A 64 16.34 -6.10 -9.22
CA ASN A 64 15.37 -6.70 -8.29
C ASN A 64 13.92 -6.44 -8.71
N GLY A 65 13.69 -5.56 -9.68
CA GLY A 65 12.36 -5.13 -10.09
C GLY A 65 11.79 -4.03 -9.21
N THR A 66 10.83 -3.31 -9.79
CA THR A 66 9.95 -2.36 -9.10
C THR A 66 8.64 -3.05 -8.76
N TYR A 67 8.12 -2.79 -7.56
CA TYR A 67 6.86 -3.32 -7.07
C TYR A 67 5.91 -2.16 -6.77
N LEU A 68 4.65 -2.29 -7.17
CA LEU A 68 3.58 -1.34 -6.87
C LEU A 68 2.51 -2.08 -6.08
N ASN A 69 2.24 -1.64 -4.84
CA ASN A 69 1.28 -2.27 -3.92
C ASN A 69 1.52 -3.78 -3.76
N GLY A 70 2.79 -4.22 -3.71
CA GLY A 70 3.18 -5.63 -3.59
C GLY A 70 3.30 -6.40 -4.91
N GLU A 71 2.77 -5.88 -6.02
CA GLU A 71 2.83 -6.52 -7.34
C GLU A 71 4.07 -6.04 -8.12
N LYS A 72 4.87 -6.97 -8.66
CA LYS A 72 5.99 -6.60 -9.53
C LYS A 72 5.46 -6.04 -10.85
N ILE A 73 5.86 -4.82 -11.20
CA ILE A 73 5.45 -4.21 -12.47
C ILE A 73 6.35 -4.72 -13.61
N SER A 74 5.73 -5.13 -14.72
CA SER A 74 6.41 -5.53 -15.95
C SER A 74 6.29 -4.50 -17.07
N ALA A 75 5.37 -3.56 -16.93
CA ALA A 75 5.12 -2.45 -17.82
C ALA A 75 4.88 -1.17 -17.00
N GLU A 76 4.77 -0.04 -17.68
CA GLU A 76 4.40 1.23 -17.07
C GLU A 76 3.02 1.15 -16.40
N ARG A 77 2.90 1.76 -15.22
CA ARG A 77 1.67 1.79 -14.43
C ARG A 77 1.34 3.20 -13.97
N VAL A 78 0.09 3.61 -14.14
CA VAL A 78 -0.43 4.88 -13.59
C VAL A 78 -0.53 4.77 -12.08
N LEU A 79 -0.09 5.80 -11.37
CA LEU A 79 -0.12 5.91 -9.92
C LEU A 79 -1.38 6.61 -9.44
N ARG A 80 -1.83 6.24 -8.26
CA ARG A 80 -2.91 6.89 -7.51
C ARG A 80 -2.41 7.32 -6.14
N SER A 81 -2.95 8.42 -5.63
CA SER A 81 -2.65 8.89 -4.28
C SER A 81 -2.87 7.75 -3.27
N GLY A 82 -1.88 7.54 -2.40
CA GLY A 82 -1.80 6.44 -1.43
C GLY A 82 -1.15 5.15 -1.95
N ASP A 83 -0.71 5.09 -3.22
CA ASP A 83 -0.02 3.90 -3.73
C ASP A 83 1.39 3.76 -3.13
N GLU A 84 1.75 2.51 -2.78
CA GLU A 84 3.08 2.18 -2.28
C GLU A 84 3.96 1.64 -3.43
N VAL A 85 5.11 2.29 -3.64
CA VAL A 85 6.16 1.83 -4.54
C VAL A 85 7.28 1.22 -3.69
N ARG A 86 7.70 0.00 -4.02
CA ARG A 86 8.85 -0.64 -3.40
C ARG A 86 9.92 -0.94 -4.46
N VAL A 87 11.14 -0.48 -4.17
CA VAL A 87 12.34 -0.75 -4.97
C VAL A 87 13.41 -1.28 -4.04
N GLY A 88 13.96 -2.45 -4.34
CA GLY A 88 14.87 -3.10 -3.38
C GLY A 88 14.19 -3.34 -2.02
N LYS A 89 14.76 -2.79 -0.95
CA LYS A 89 14.25 -2.77 0.43
C LYS A 89 13.58 -1.44 0.80
N THR A 90 13.74 -0.39 0.00
CA THR A 90 13.12 0.91 0.24
C THR A 90 11.66 0.95 -0.22
N ARG A 91 10.81 1.56 0.61
CA ARG A 91 9.41 1.87 0.30
C ARG A 91 9.22 3.38 0.13
N LEU A 92 8.38 3.74 -0.83
CA LEU A 92 7.94 5.09 -1.13
C LEU A 92 6.42 5.11 -1.17
N LEU A 93 5.79 6.10 -0.54
CA LEU A 93 4.35 6.35 -0.69
C LEU A 93 4.14 7.52 -1.64
N PHE A 94 3.34 7.32 -2.66
CA PHE A 94 2.94 8.37 -3.58
C PHE A 94 1.70 9.09 -3.06
N TRP A 95 1.76 10.41 -2.99
CA TRP A 95 0.66 11.27 -2.59
C TRP A 95 0.42 12.33 -3.64
N GLU A 96 -0.84 12.50 -4.03
CA GLU A 96 -1.26 13.63 -4.84
C GLU A 96 -2.11 14.55 -3.98
N VAL A 97 -1.61 15.77 -3.76
CA VAL A 97 -2.37 16.85 -3.14
C VAL A 97 -3.12 17.55 -4.27
N ARG A 98 -4.44 17.35 -4.28
CA ARG A 98 -5.32 18.21 -5.05
C ARG A 98 -5.29 19.57 -4.38
N GLU A 99 -4.71 20.55 -5.06
CA GLU A 99 -4.94 21.95 -4.73
C GLU A 99 -6.36 22.29 -5.16
N ASP A 100 -7.34 21.82 -4.39
CA ASP A 100 -8.57 22.59 -4.27
C ASP A 100 -8.16 23.85 -3.48
N GLY A 101 -8.22 25.00 -4.15
CA GLY A 101 -7.82 26.29 -3.58
C GLY A 101 -8.52 26.60 -2.24
N PRO A 102 -8.06 27.62 -1.51
CA PRO A 102 -8.64 27.94 -0.21
C PRO A 102 -10.10 28.31 -0.42
N ARG A 103 -11.01 27.46 0.08
CA ARG A 103 -12.40 27.80 0.27
C ARG A 103 -12.73 27.67 1.74
N GLU A 104 -12.87 28.86 2.30
CA GLU A 104 -13.76 29.26 3.38
C GLU A 104 -14.76 28.19 3.81
N GLU A 105 -14.88 28.09 5.13
CA GLU A 105 -15.90 27.41 5.91
C GLU A 105 -17.26 27.31 5.21
N GLU A 106 -17.56 26.17 4.58
CA GLU A 106 -18.93 25.70 4.44
C GLU A 106 -18.99 24.20 4.75
N THR A 107 -19.72 23.93 5.81
CA THR A 107 -20.01 22.64 6.39
C THR A 107 -20.72 21.74 5.38
N VAL A 108 -19.99 20.88 4.68
CA VAL A 108 -20.54 19.63 4.15
C VAL A 108 -19.94 18.50 4.96
N SER A 109 -20.69 18.12 5.98
CA SER A 109 -20.55 16.88 6.73
C SER A 109 -20.41 15.67 5.80
N ALA A 110 -19.17 15.22 5.58
CA ALA A 110 -18.88 13.81 5.51
C ALA A 110 -18.27 13.44 6.86
N GLN A 111 -19.12 13.12 7.82
CA GLN A 111 -18.68 12.35 8.97
C GLN A 111 -17.99 11.08 8.44
N PRO A 112 -16.79 10.75 8.93
CA PRO A 112 -16.13 9.51 8.54
C PRO A 112 -17.00 8.35 9.02
N SER A 113 -17.17 7.29 8.22
CA SER A 113 -17.43 6.00 8.86
C SER A 113 -16.09 5.47 9.40
N GLU A 114 -15.63 6.11 10.47
CA GLU A 114 -14.52 5.68 11.34
C GLU A 114 -14.81 4.34 12.03
N LEU A 115 -16.07 3.87 11.98
CA LEU A 115 -16.51 2.59 12.52
C LEU A 115 -16.41 1.47 11.47
N PRO A 116 -16.01 0.25 11.87
CA PRO A 116 -15.94 -0.87 10.94
C PRO A 116 -17.35 -1.26 10.48
N PRO A 117 -17.51 -1.74 9.23
CA PRO A 117 -18.80 -2.25 8.77
C PRO A 117 -19.28 -3.40 9.67
N ARG A 118 -20.58 -3.72 9.66
CA ARG A 118 -21.08 -4.87 10.41
C ARG A 118 -20.49 -6.16 9.86
N LEU A 119 -19.67 -6.82 10.67
CA LEU A 119 -19.02 -8.09 10.34
C LEU A 119 -19.67 -9.25 11.08
N THR A 120 -19.77 -10.37 10.39
CA THR A 120 -20.07 -11.67 10.99
C THR A 120 -18.83 -12.19 11.71
N ARG A 121 -19.02 -13.13 12.64
CA ARG A 121 -17.90 -13.77 13.36
C ARG A 121 -16.86 -14.36 12.40
N ARG A 122 -17.31 -15.02 11.32
CA ARG A 122 -16.43 -15.59 10.29
C ARG A 122 -15.65 -14.54 9.52
N GLU A 123 -16.24 -13.39 9.24
CA GLU A 123 -15.53 -12.29 8.58
C GLU A 123 -14.49 -11.65 9.51
N VAL A 124 -14.76 -11.57 10.81
CA VAL A 124 -13.77 -11.16 11.82
C VAL A 124 -12.62 -12.15 11.88
N ASP A 125 -12.90 -13.46 11.96
CA ASP A 125 -11.86 -14.51 11.96
C ASP A 125 -10.98 -14.42 10.70
N VAL A 126 -11.59 -14.17 9.54
CA VAL A 126 -10.89 -13.96 8.26
C VAL A 126 -9.98 -12.73 8.31
N LEU A 127 -10.45 -11.59 8.84
CA LEU A 127 -9.61 -10.40 8.97
C LEU A 127 -8.48 -10.59 9.98
N VAL A 128 -8.73 -11.27 11.10
CA VAL A 128 -7.70 -11.58 12.10
C VAL A 128 -6.59 -12.42 11.46
N VAL A 129 -6.92 -13.52 10.77
CA VAL A 129 -5.92 -14.36 10.12
C VAL A 129 -5.22 -13.63 8.97
N LEU A 130 -5.96 -12.83 8.20
CA LEU A 130 -5.37 -11.98 7.15
C LEU A 130 -4.32 -11.03 7.71
N CYS A 131 -4.61 -10.37 8.83
CA CYS A 131 -3.77 -9.32 9.40
C CYS A 131 -2.73 -9.84 10.41
N ARG A 132 -2.83 -11.08 10.89
CA ARG A 132 -1.93 -11.65 11.91
C ARG A 132 -0.45 -11.56 11.55
N PRO A 133 0.00 -11.81 10.31
CA PRO A 133 1.41 -11.63 9.97
C PRO A 133 1.90 -10.18 10.15
N LEU A 134 1.03 -9.18 10.10
CA LEU A 134 1.36 -7.75 10.19
C LEU A 134 1.92 -7.31 11.54
N VAL A 135 1.75 -8.14 12.59
CA VAL A 135 2.33 -7.89 13.92
C VAL A 135 3.55 -8.74 14.22
N SER A 136 4.03 -9.53 13.25
CA SER A 136 5.27 -10.29 13.40
C SER A 136 6.50 -9.39 13.36
N ASP A 137 7.62 -9.86 13.92
CA ASP A 137 8.92 -9.20 13.84
C ASP A 137 9.56 -9.28 12.43
N ASP A 138 8.80 -9.72 11.41
CA ASP A 138 9.25 -9.65 10.03
C ASP A 138 9.44 -8.18 9.62
N PRO A 139 10.57 -7.80 9.01
CA PRO A 139 10.77 -6.43 8.54
C PRO A 139 9.72 -5.95 7.51
N PHE A 140 9.06 -6.88 6.83
CA PHE A 140 8.08 -6.60 5.77
C PHE A 140 6.92 -7.60 5.82
N PRO A 141 6.04 -7.50 6.83
CA PRO A 141 4.98 -8.46 6.95
C PRO A 141 3.94 -8.25 5.85
N GLU A 142 3.62 -9.31 5.13
CA GLU A 142 2.55 -9.33 4.13
C GLU A 142 1.29 -9.97 4.73
N PRO A 143 0.08 -9.48 4.38
CA PRO A 143 -1.15 -10.13 4.80
C PRO A 143 -1.18 -11.59 4.35
N ALA A 144 -1.79 -12.46 5.16
CA ALA A 144 -1.80 -13.89 4.92
C ALA A 144 -2.35 -14.24 3.52
N SER A 145 -1.76 -15.28 2.91
CA SER A 145 -2.25 -15.83 1.65
C SER A 145 -3.57 -16.57 1.84
N VAL A 146 -4.39 -16.66 0.78
CA VAL A 146 -5.65 -17.41 0.80
C VAL A 146 -5.45 -18.86 1.27
N ARG A 147 -4.37 -19.50 0.81
CA ARG A 147 -4.00 -20.87 1.21
C ARG A 147 -3.72 -20.98 2.70
N ARG A 148 -2.98 -20.01 3.27
CA ARG A 148 -2.68 -19.97 4.70
C ARG A 148 -3.94 -19.74 5.52
N MET A 149 -4.77 -18.79 5.10
CA MET A 149 -6.05 -18.51 5.76
C MET A 149 -6.97 -19.73 5.78
N ALA A 150 -7.06 -20.46 4.66
CA ALA A 150 -7.84 -21.69 4.57
C ALA A 150 -7.34 -22.75 5.56
N GLY A 151 -6.02 -22.91 5.68
CA GLY A 151 -5.39 -23.82 6.63
C GLY A 151 -5.66 -23.45 8.09
N GLU A 152 -5.50 -22.18 8.46
CA GLU A 152 -5.71 -21.72 9.84
C GLU A 152 -7.18 -21.71 10.27
N LEU A 153 -8.10 -21.43 9.34
CA LEU A 153 -9.54 -21.39 9.63
C LEU A 153 -10.24 -22.75 9.44
N TYR A 154 -9.51 -23.78 9.00
CA TYR A 154 -10.04 -25.12 8.67
C TYR A 154 -11.21 -25.07 7.68
N VAL A 155 -11.07 -24.29 6.61
CA VAL A 155 -12.06 -24.14 5.53
C VAL A 155 -11.40 -24.28 4.16
N THR A 156 -12.20 -24.33 3.09
CA THR A 156 -11.67 -24.38 1.72
C THR A 156 -11.18 -23.00 1.25
N GLU A 157 -10.22 -22.97 0.32
CA GLU A 157 -9.78 -21.71 -0.31
C GLU A 157 -10.93 -20.96 -1.02
N ALA A 158 -11.89 -21.69 -1.57
CA ALA A 158 -13.08 -21.10 -2.18
C ALA A 158 -13.95 -20.36 -1.15
N ALA A 159 -14.13 -20.94 0.04
CA ALA A 159 -14.83 -20.28 1.14
C ALA A 159 -14.10 -19.01 1.59
N VAL A 160 -12.77 -19.05 1.70
CA VAL A 160 -11.96 -17.86 1.99
C VAL A 160 -12.14 -16.78 0.94
N LYS A 161 -12.06 -17.13 -0.35
CA LYS A 161 -12.28 -16.17 -1.45
C LYS A 161 -13.66 -15.53 -1.39
N GLN A 162 -14.70 -16.30 -1.06
CA GLN A 162 -16.05 -15.76 -0.88
C GLN A 162 -16.13 -14.78 0.30
N HIS A 163 -15.54 -15.11 1.45
CA HIS A 163 -15.48 -14.19 2.59
C HIS A 163 -14.68 -12.92 2.28
N LEU A 164 -13.55 -13.05 1.57
CA LEU A 164 -12.77 -11.90 1.12
C LEU A 164 -13.56 -11.02 0.15
N GLN A 165 -14.32 -11.59 -0.79
CA GLN A 165 -15.16 -10.81 -1.70
C GLN A 165 -16.20 -10.01 -0.92
N ASN A 166 -16.91 -10.64 0.02
CA ASN A 166 -17.87 -9.95 0.88
C ASN A 166 -17.21 -8.82 1.69
N LEU A 167 -16.01 -9.06 2.22
CA LEU A 167 -15.23 -8.05 2.94
C LEU A 167 -14.82 -6.90 2.03
N TYR A 168 -14.35 -7.17 0.82
CA TYR A 168 -14.02 -6.11 -0.13
C TYR A 168 -15.22 -5.23 -0.43
N ASP A 169 -16.40 -5.82 -0.61
CA ASP A 169 -17.63 -5.08 -0.86
C ASP A 169 -18.02 -4.23 0.37
N LYS A 170 -17.96 -4.80 1.58
CA LYS A 170 -18.28 -4.11 2.84
C LYS A 170 -17.33 -2.96 3.17
N PHE A 171 -16.05 -3.10 2.84
CA PHE A 171 -15.03 -2.07 3.06
C PHE A 171 -14.87 -1.13 1.85
N ALA A 172 -15.66 -1.32 0.79
CA ALA A 172 -15.57 -0.59 -0.47
C ALA A 172 -14.15 -0.60 -1.07
N ILE A 173 -13.48 -1.76 -1.03
CA ILE A 173 -12.11 -1.93 -1.53
C ILE A 173 -12.14 -1.95 -3.06
N PRO A 174 -11.45 -1.01 -3.73
CA PRO A 174 -11.35 -0.98 -5.19
C PRO A 174 -10.80 -2.28 -5.77
N THR A 175 -11.15 -2.59 -7.02
CA THR A 175 -10.66 -3.80 -7.71
C THR A 175 -9.22 -3.68 -8.22
N GLU A 176 -8.64 -2.49 -8.12
CA GLU A 176 -7.31 -2.19 -8.64
C GLU A 176 -6.20 -2.37 -7.60
N GLY A 177 -5.13 -3.09 -7.98
CA GLY A 177 -4.00 -3.41 -7.11
C GLY A 177 -4.26 -4.58 -6.15
N ASP A 178 -3.40 -4.75 -5.15
CA ASP A 178 -3.57 -5.83 -4.16
C ASP A 178 -4.69 -5.50 -3.16
N ARG A 179 -5.87 -6.07 -3.44
CA ARG A 179 -7.08 -5.91 -2.63
C ARG A 179 -6.90 -6.41 -1.19
N ARG A 180 -6.05 -7.41 -0.94
CA ARG A 180 -5.81 -7.95 0.43
C ARG A 180 -5.04 -6.96 1.28
N VAL A 181 -4.02 -6.32 0.71
CA VAL A 181 -3.24 -5.27 1.40
C VAL A 181 -4.12 -4.08 1.73
N ARG A 182 -4.92 -3.61 0.76
CA ARG A 182 -5.88 -2.50 0.98
C ARG A 182 -6.90 -2.86 2.06
N LEU A 183 -7.47 -4.07 2.03
CA LEU A 183 -8.41 -4.55 3.04
C LEU A 183 -7.79 -4.59 4.44
N ALA A 184 -6.56 -5.08 4.58
CA ALA A 184 -5.88 -5.17 5.87
C ALA A 184 -5.61 -3.77 6.46
N ASN A 185 -5.13 -2.84 5.64
CA ASN A 185 -4.92 -1.45 6.06
C ASN A 185 -6.23 -0.78 6.50
N GLU A 186 -7.31 -0.99 5.75
CA GLU A 186 -8.61 -0.40 6.08
C GLU A 186 -9.25 -1.03 7.33
N ALA A 187 -9.07 -2.34 7.51
CA ALA A 187 -9.53 -3.05 8.71
C ALA A 187 -8.85 -2.54 9.98
N LEU A 188 -7.54 -2.28 9.94
CA LEU A 188 -6.80 -1.68 11.05
C LEU A 188 -7.20 -0.21 11.28
N ARG A 189 -7.29 0.58 10.21
CA ARG A 189 -7.65 2.00 10.28
C ARG A 189 -9.02 2.23 10.90
N ARG A 190 -10.02 1.42 10.53
CA ARG A 190 -11.39 1.51 11.07
C ARG A 190 -11.59 0.71 12.35
N GLY A 191 -10.54 0.12 12.93
CA GLY A 191 -10.65 -0.68 14.16
C GLY A 191 -11.50 -1.95 14.03
N ALA A 192 -11.66 -2.49 12.81
CA ALA A 192 -12.32 -3.78 12.59
C ALA A 192 -11.52 -4.93 13.22
N VAL A 193 -10.20 -4.77 13.28
CA VAL A 193 -9.28 -5.64 14.01
C VAL A 193 -8.26 -4.76 14.74
N THR A 194 -7.92 -5.13 15.97
CA THR A 194 -6.97 -4.40 16.82
C THR A 194 -5.66 -5.17 16.95
N ILE A 195 -4.57 -4.45 17.26
CA ILE A 195 -3.25 -5.07 17.50
C ILE A 195 -3.30 -6.09 18.65
N ALA A 196 -4.13 -5.85 19.68
CA ALA A 196 -4.33 -6.79 20.78
C ALA A 196 -4.90 -8.13 20.28
N GLN A 197 -5.96 -8.09 19.47
CA GLN A 197 -6.57 -9.29 18.87
C GLN A 197 -5.61 -10.07 17.97
N LEU A 198 -4.68 -9.37 17.30
CA LEU A 198 -3.69 -10.01 16.45
C LEU A 198 -2.60 -10.74 17.24
N ARG A 199 -2.28 -10.24 18.45
CA ARG A 199 -1.29 -10.83 19.36
C ARG A 199 -1.87 -11.96 20.21
N GLU A 200 -3.14 -11.90 20.59
CA GLU A 200 -3.83 -12.91 21.42
C GLU A 200 -4.01 -14.28 20.73
N GLY A 201 -3.84 -14.36 19.41
CA GLY A 201 -3.94 -15.62 18.66
C GLY A 201 -2.61 -16.32 18.36
N ALA A 202 -1.54 -15.95 19.06
CA ALA A 202 -0.17 -16.44 18.85
C ALA A 202 0.33 -17.42 19.93
N ASP A 203 -0.51 -17.80 20.90
CA ASP A 203 -0.25 -18.85 21.89
C ASP A 203 -0.90 -20.19 21.50
#